data_AF-A0A957A6Y5-F1
#
_entry.id   AF-A0A957A6Y5-F1
#
_cell.length_a   1.000
_cell.length_b   1.000
_cell.length_c   1.000
_cell.angle_alpha   90.00
_cell.angle_beta   90.00
_cell.angle_gamma   90.00
#
_symmetry.space_group_name_H-M   'P 1'
#
loop_
_entity.id
_entity.type
_entity.pdbx_description
1 polymer ?
#
loop_
_entity_poly.entity_id
_entity_poly.type
_entity_poly.pdbx_seq_one_letter_code
_entity_poly.pdbx_strand_id
1 'polypeptide(L)'
;EALWRDVLASGAEGAPELRAKARLAASHAVTESLGVVDSLHRACATTAIQRSNPLDRIFRDMHTAAAHVMVGPLVYEAAGRVLLGRPADFPLF
;
A
#
# COMPACT_ATOMS: atom_id res chain seq x y z
N GLU A 1 6.83 0.16 -14.08
CA GLU A 1 7.90 1.01 -14.66
C GLU A 1 7.43 2.29 -15.31
N ALA A 2 6.37 2.30 -16.14
CA ALA A 2 5.88 3.54 -16.79
C ALA A 2 5.55 4.66 -15.78
N LEU A 3 4.73 4.35 -14.76
CA LEU A 3 4.38 5.29 -13.69
C LEU A 3 5.61 5.90 -12.98
N TRP A 4 6.66 5.09 -12.75
CA TRP A 4 7.88 5.55 -12.11
C TRP A 4 8.61 6.60 -12.96
N ARG A 5 8.72 6.35 -14.27
CA ARG A 5 9.31 7.31 -15.22
C ARG A 5 8.50 8.60 -15.31
N ASP A 6 7.17 8.47 -15.39
CA ASP A 6 6.28 9.61 -15.51
C ASP A 6 6.34 10.51 -14.27
N VAL A 7 6.43 9.91 -13.08
CA VAL A 7 6.64 10.64 -11.82
C VAL A 7 7.97 11.40 -11.83
N LEU A 8 9.07 10.75 -12.23
CA LEU A 8 10.38 11.40 -12.31
C LEU A 8 10.41 12.55 -13.31
N ALA A 9 9.70 12.43 -14.43
CA ALA A 9 9.61 13.48 -15.44
C ALA A 9 8.74 14.68 -15.00
N SER A 10 7.83 14.47 -14.03
CA SER A 10 6.82 15.47 -13.65
C SER A 10 7.29 16.55 -12.66
N GLY A 11 8.48 16.41 -12.07
CA GLY A 11 9.02 17.38 -11.10
C GLY A 11 8.26 17.41 -9.76
N ALA A 12 8.45 18.47 -8.96
CA ALA A 12 7.92 18.56 -7.60
C ALA A 12 6.38 18.72 -7.52
N GLU A 13 5.76 19.26 -8.56
CA GLU A 13 4.31 19.52 -8.64
C GLU A 13 3.58 18.51 -9.52
N GLY A 14 4.06 17.27 -9.57
CA GLY A 14 3.52 16.22 -10.45
C GLY A 14 1.99 16.14 -10.44
N ALA A 15 1.42 15.89 -11.63
CA ALA A 15 -0.01 15.93 -11.91
C ALA A 15 -0.82 15.13 -10.86
N PRO A 16 -1.99 15.63 -10.40
CA PRO A 16 -2.83 14.95 -9.41
C PRO A 16 -3.10 13.47 -9.74
N GLU A 17 -3.26 13.15 -11.02
CA GLU A 17 -3.49 11.81 -11.53
C GLU A 17 -2.28 10.89 -11.36
N LEU A 18 -1.05 11.42 -11.49
CA LEU A 18 0.18 10.66 -11.23
C LEU A 18 0.29 10.34 -9.74
N ARG A 19 -0.04 11.30 -8.87
CA ARG A 19 -0.09 11.11 -7.41
C ARG A 19 -1.12 10.03 -7.06
N ALA A 20 -2.32 10.11 -7.64
CA ALA A 20 -3.38 9.12 -7.43
C ALA A 20 -2.95 7.71 -7.85
N LYS A 21 -2.34 7.56 -9.03
CA LYS A 21 -1.79 6.27 -9.49
C LYS A 21 -0.70 5.73 -8.58
N ALA A 22 0.21 6.60 -8.11
CA ALA A 22 1.27 6.21 -7.18
C ALA A 22 0.72 5.73 -5.83
N ARG A 23 -0.29 6.42 -5.29
CA ARG A 23 -0.97 6.04 -4.05
C ARG A 23 -1.72 4.71 -4.17
N LEU A 24 -2.41 4.49 -5.29
CA LEU A 24 -3.06 3.21 -5.57
C LEU A 24 -2.05 2.07 -5.69
N ALA A 25 -0.92 2.30 -6.39
CA ALA A 25 0.14 1.30 -6.51
C ALA A 25 0.74 0.93 -5.14
N ALA A 26 0.98 1.92 -4.27
CA ALA A 26 1.48 1.69 -2.92
C ALA A 26 0.47 0.92 -2.05
N SER A 27 -0.82 1.29 -2.11
CA SER A 27 -1.88 0.62 -1.36
C SER A 27 -2.04 -0.84 -1.81
N HIS A 28 -2.00 -1.08 -3.12
CA HIS A 28 -2.02 -2.42 -3.69
C HIS A 28 -0.81 -3.24 -3.23
N ALA A 29 0.40 -2.68 -3.25
CA ALA A 29 1.60 -3.37 -2.79
C ALA A 29 1.49 -3.82 -1.31
N VAL A 30 0.87 -3.01 -0.44
CA VAL A 30 0.61 -3.40 0.96
C VAL A 30 -0.39 -4.55 1.03
N THR A 31 -1.49 -4.48 0.28
CA THR A 31 -2.51 -5.55 0.24
C THR A 31 -1.91 -6.88 -0.24
N GLU A 32 -1.11 -6.86 -1.31
CA GLU A 32 -0.46 -8.08 -1.82
C GLU A 32 0.57 -8.62 -0.80
N SER A 33 1.33 -7.74 -0.16
CA SER A 33 2.31 -8.15 0.85
C SER A 33 1.66 -8.81 2.07
N LEU A 34 0.51 -8.30 2.51
CA LEU A 34 -0.31 -8.95 3.54
C LEU A 34 -0.72 -10.36 3.11
N GLY A 35 -1.29 -10.51 1.91
CA GLY A 35 -1.73 -11.81 1.40
C GLY A 35 -0.61 -12.85 1.32
N VAL A 36 0.59 -12.42 0.92
CA VAL A 36 1.79 -13.28 0.91
C VAL A 36 2.19 -13.69 2.32
N VAL A 37 2.26 -12.75 3.25
CA VAL A 37 2.69 -13.03 4.63
C VAL A 37 1.68 -13.91 5.37
N ASP A 38 0.39 -13.71 5.15
CA ASP A 38 -0.69 -14.56 5.69
C ASP A 38 -0.57 -15.99 5.18
N SER A 39 -0.34 -16.13 3.87
CA SER A 39 -0.18 -17.43 3.22
C SER A 39 1.04 -18.17 3.78
N LEU A 40 2.16 -17.47 3.97
CA LEU A 40 3.38 -18.04 4.55
C LEU A 40 3.20 -18.43 6.02
N HIS A 41 2.62 -17.56 6.84
CA HIS A 41 2.39 -17.84 8.26
C HIS A 41 1.50 -19.07 8.43
N ARG A 42 0.42 -19.17 7.64
CA ARG A 42 -0.47 -20.33 7.60
C ARG A 42 0.25 -21.61 7.15
N ALA A 43 1.06 -21.54 6.08
CA ALA A 43 1.77 -22.70 5.55
C ALA A 43 2.84 -23.24 6.52
N CYS A 44 3.51 -22.37 7.26
CA CYS A 44 4.55 -22.75 8.21
C CYS A 44 4.00 -23.25 9.56
N ALA A 45 2.71 -23.07 9.85
CA ALA A 45 2.04 -23.56 11.06
C ALA A 45 2.84 -23.26 12.36
N THR A 46 3.09 -24.28 13.18
CA THR A 46 3.82 -24.11 14.47
C THR A 46 5.25 -23.63 14.30
N THR A 47 5.88 -23.81 13.12
CA THR A 47 7.21 -23.27 12.83
C THR A 47 7.19 -21.76 12.70
N ALA A 48 6.07 -21.14 12.28
CA ALA A 48 5.96 -19.69 12.15
C ALA A 48 6.08 -18.96 13.50
N ILE A 49 5.53 -19.55 14.57
CA ILE A 49 5.44 -18.95 15.91
C ILE A 49 6.67 -19.22 16.80
N GLN A 50 7.63 -20.01 16.32
CA GLN A 50 8.88 -20.24 17.04
C GLN A 50 9.67 -18.93 17.16
N ARG A 51 10.20 -18.61 18.36
CA ARG A 51 10.97 -17.37 18.57
C ARG A 51 12.21 -17.24 17.66
N SER A 52 12.77 -18.37 17.21
CA SER A 52 13.89 -18.41 16.27
C SER A 52 13.49 -18.09 14.83
N ASN A 53 12.20 -18.14 14.50
CA ASN A 53 11.66 -17.82 13.19
C ASN A 53 11.13 -16.37 13.17
N PRO A 54 11.58 -15.51 12.25
CA PRO A 54 11.09 -14.12 12.19
C PRO A 54 9.64 -13.99 11.68
N LEU A 55 9.05 -15.04 11.12
CA LEU A 55 7.79 -14.97 10.39
C LEU A 55 6.61 -14.45 11.24
N ASP A 56 6.47 -14.88 12.50
CA ASP A 56 5.42 -14.34 13.38
C ASP A 56 5.58 -12.85 13.67
N ARG A 57 6.82 -12.36 13.81
CA ARG A 57 7.06 -10.92 13.97
C ARG A 57 6.69 -10.17 12.70
N ILE A 58 7.14 -10.64 11.54
CA ILE A 58 6.83 -10.03 10.23
C ILE A 58 5.32 -9.99 10.01
N PHE A 59 4.59 -11.05 10.34
CA PHE A 59 3.13 -11.10 10.27
C PHE A 59 2.48 -9.98 11.06
N ARG A 60 2.85 -9.82 12.34
CA ARG A 60 2.30 -8.75 13.21
C ARG A 60 2.70 -7.35 12.75
N ASP A 61 3.94 -7.18 12.32
CA ASP A 61 4.46 -5.90 11.84
C ASP A 61 3.74 -5.46 10.55
N MET A 62 3.51 -6.39 9.62
CA MET A 62 2.77 -6.12 8.39
C MET A 62 1.32 -5.72 8.64
N HIS A 63 0.62 -6.39 9.56
CA HIS A 63 -0.73 -6.00 9.95
C HIS A 63 -0.79 -4.61 10.59
N THR A 64 0.24 -4.27 11.37
CA THR A 64 0.36 -2.94 11.97
C THR A 64 0.61 -1.87 10.90
N ALA A 65 1.52 -2.13 9.95
CA ALA A 65 1.81 -1.23 8.85
C ALA A 65 0.58 -1.03 7.93
N ALA A 66 -0.19 -2.08 7.67
CA ALA A 66 -1.39 -2.01 6.84
C ALA A 66 -2.55 -1.23 7.46
N ALA A 67 -2.54 -1.04 8.79
CA ALA A 67 -3.49 -0.16 9.47
C ALA A 67 -3.20 1.34 9.23
N HIS A 68 -2.09 1.68 8.57
CA HIS A 68 -1.75 3.07 8.29
C HIS A 68 -2.74 3.72 7.33
N VAL A 69 -3.26 4.90 7.70
CA VAL A 69 -4.33 5.60 6.95
C VAL A 69 -3.98 5.82 5.47
N MET A 70 -2.70 6.05 5.16
CA MET A 70 -2.21 6.33 3.79
C MET A 70 -2.14 5.11 2.85
N VAL A 71 -2.54 3.93 3.30
CA VAL A 71 -2.71 2.73 2.47
C VAL A 71 -4.08 2.07 2.66
N GLY A 72 -4.96 2.74 3.42
CA GLY A 72 -6.29 2.26 3.74
C GLY A 72 -7.38 2.72 2.75
N PRO A 73 -8.65 2.40 3.03
CA PRO A 73 -9.79 2.68 2.15
C PRO A 73 -9.93 4.13 1.69
N LEU A 74 -9.61 5.11 2.56
CA LEU A 74 -9.69 6.54 2.25
C LEU A 74 -8.82 6.95 1.06
N VAL A 75 -7.68 6.28 0.87
CA VAL A 75 -6.77 6.55 -0.26
C VAL A 75 -7.35 6.03 -1.56
N TYR A 76 -8.06 4.89 -1.53
CA TYR A 76 -8.76 4.37 -2.71
C TYR A 76 -9.86 5.31 -3.17
N GLU A 77 -10.68 5.82 -2.24
CA GLU A 77 -11.72 6.79 -2.55
C GLU A 77 -11.13 8.08 -3.13
N ALA A 78 -10.15 8.67 -2.43
CA ALA A 78 -9.53 9.92 -2.83
C ALA A 78 -8.84 9.83 -4.20
N ALA A 79 -8.12 8.73 -4.46
CA ALA A 79 -7.50 8.48 -5.76
C ALA A 79 -8.55 8.25 -6.86
N GLY A 80 -9.63 7.51 -6.57
CA GLY A 80 -10.72 7.31 -7.51
C GLY A 80 -11.39 8.62 -7.91
N ARG A 81 -11.63 9.52 -6.94
CA ARG A 81 -12.17 10.86 -7.20
C ARG A 81 -11.28 11.66 -8.15
N VAL A 82 -9.97 11.69 -7.90
CA VAL A 82 -9.02 12.40 -8.77
C VAL A 82 -9.03 11.83 -10.19
N LEU A 83 -9.02 10.49 -10.34
CA LEU A 83 -9.07 9.86 -11.65
C LEU A 83 -10.39 10.07 -12.40
N LEU A 84 -11.46 10.45 -11.69
CA LEU A 84 -12.76 10.85 -12.24
C LEU A 84 -12.90 12.38 -12.45
N GLY A 85 -11.81 13.14 -12.31
CA GLY A 85 -11.83 14.60 -12.47
C GLY A 85 -12.49 15.35 -11.31
N ARG A 86 -12.53 14.76 -10.11
CA ARG A 86 -13.05 15.36 -8.89
C ARG A 86 -11.92 15.66 -7.90
N PRO A 87 -12.06 16.65 -7.00
CA PRO A 87 -11.12 16.85 -5.91
C PRO A 87 -11.03 15.60 -5.02
N ALA A 88 -9.83 15.28 -4.53
CA ALA A 88 -9.55 14.11 -3.69
C ALA A 88 -10.41 14.05 -2.41
N ASP A 89 -10.79 15.20 -1.86
CA ASP A 89 -11.65 15.30 -0.67
C ASP A 89 -11.12 14.52 0.54
N PHE A 90 -9.79 14.44 0.64
CA PHE A 90 -9.06 13.82 1.73
C PHE A 90 -7.84 14.69 2.07
N PRO A 91 -7.77 15.29 3.27
CA PRO A 91 -6.74 16.30 3.59
C PRO A 91 -5.29 15.82 3.52
N LEU A 92 -5.05 14.51 3.60
CA LEU A 92 -3.69 13.93 3.57
C LEU A 92 -3.31 13.37 2.19
N PHE A 93 -4.15 13.56 1.17
CA PHE A 93 -3.97 12.96 -0.15
C PHE A 93 -2.79 13.52 -0.96
#